data_AF-A0A3D4NI37-F1
#
_entry.id   AF-A0A3D4NI37-F1
#
_cell.length_a   1.000
_cell.length_b   1.000
_cell.length_c   1.000
_cell.angle_alpha   90.00
_cell.angle_beta   90.00
_cell.angle_gamma   90.00
#
_symmetry.space_group_name_H-M   'P 1'
#
loop_
_entity.id
_entity.type
_entity.pdbx_description
1 polymer ?
#
loop_
_entity_poly.entity_id
_entity_poly.type
_entity_poly.pdbx_seq_one_letter_code
_entity_poly.pdbx_strand_id
1 'polypeptide(L)'
;FAGGGLNTGLRDLARFGEMLRNDGKFNGQQIVPKAVVDDIRHGGDQQTFAKAGYDLLKGWRYRSMWWVTNKEGGAFMARGVHGQRIYVDPKAEMVIVRYASHPVASNSANDPVTLPAFDALAQYLSRLP
;
A
#
# COMPACT_ATOMS: atom_id res chain seq x y z
N PHE A 1 -19.51 10.29 4.58
CA PHE A 1 -18.74 9.06 4.27
C PHE A 1 -17.89 9.34 3.03
N ALA A 2 -16.57 9.05 3.05
CA ALA A 2 -15.63 9.41 1.97
C ALA A 2 -14.76 8.22 1.52
N GLY A 3 -15.34 7.02 1.41
CA GLY A 3 -14.59 5.76 1.25
C GLY A 3 -14.25 5.30 -0.18
N GLY A 4 -14.71 5.97 -1.25
CA GLY A 4 -14.49 5.43 -2.61
C GLY A 4 -14.85 6.31 -3.82
N GLY A 5 -15.12 7.61 -3.65
CA GLY A 5 -15.56 8.49 -4.75
C GLY A 5 -14.45 9.32 -5.41
N LEU A 6 -13.21 9.25 -4.91
CA LEU A 6 -12.12 10.08 -5.38
C LEU A 6 -11.58 9.59 -6.74
N ASN A 7 -11.50 10.50 -7.70
CA ASN A 7 -10.89 10.26 -9.01
C ASN A 7 -9.72 11.24 -9.20
N THR A 8 -8.56 10.75 -9.62
CA THR A 8 -7.35 11.55 -9.84
C THR A 8 -6.60 11.06 -11.07
N GLY A 9 -5.62 11.84 -11.55
CA GLY A 9 -4.63 11.31 -12.49
C GLY A 9 -3.78 10.22 -11.82
N LEU A 10 -3.36 9.21 -12.60
CA LEU A 10 -2.53 8.11 -12.10
C LEU A 10 -1.21 8.62 -11.48
N ARG A 11 -0.58 9.61 -12.13
CA ARG A 11 0.67 10.23 -11.66
C ARG A 11 0.47 11.07 -10.40
N ASP A 12 -0.68 11.70 -10.22
CA ASP A 12 -0.97 12.48 -9.02
C ASP A 12 -1.12 11.58 -7.81
N LEU A 13 -1.79 10.43 -7.99
CA LEU A 13 -1.87 9.43 -6.95
C LEU A 13 -0.51 8.79 -6.65
N ALA A 14 0.36 8.66 -7.65
CA ALA A 14 1.74 8.21 -7.44
C ALA A 14 2.54 9.21 -6.61
N ARG A 15 2.39 10.52 -6.86
CA ARG A 15 3.01 11.58 -6.02
C ARG A 15 2.52 11.51 -4.58
N PHE A 16 1.24 11.21 -4.37
CA PHE A 16 0.70 10.99 -3.02
C PHE A 16 1.36 9.79 -2.32
N GLY A 17 1.49 8.65 -3.01
CA GLY A 17 2.22 7.50 -2.49
C GLY A 17 3.70 7.80 -2.23
N GLU A 18 4.34 8.58 -3.10
CA GLU A 18 5.74 8.97 -2.99
C GLU A 18 5.99 9.92 -1.82
N MET A 19 5.04 10.83 -1.56
CA MET A 19 5.05 11.66 -0.36
C MET A 19 5.02 10.81 0.91
N LEU A 20 4.24 9.73 0.94
CA LEU A 20 4.21 8.78 2.07
C LEU A 20 5.45 7.90 2.14
N ARG A 21 6.08 7.57 0.99
CA ARG A 21 7.38 6.88 0.97
C ARG A 21 8.46 7.74 1.62
N ASN A 22 8.44 9.04 1.32
CA ASN A 22 9.38 10.05 1.80
C ASN A 22 8.95 10.70 3.13
N ASP A 23 8.42 9.90 4.06
CA ASP A 23 8.09 10.31 5.43
C ASP A 23 7.18 11.55 5.52
N GLY A 24 6.26 11.68 4.58
CA GLY A 24 5.28 12.75 4.55
C GLY A 24 5.74 14.01 3.83
N LYS A 25 6.92 13.98 3.18
CA LYS A 25 7.52 15.13 2.49
C LYS A 25 7.36 15.05 0.98
N PHE A 26 7.14 16.20 0.36
CA PHE A 26 7.13 16.35 -1.09
C PHE A 26 7.63 17.75 -1.47
N ASN A 27 8.49 17.86 -2.49
CA ASN A 27 9.06 19.14 -2.95
C ASN A 27 9.64 20.03 -1.82
N GLY A 28 10.36 19.43 -0.87
CA GLY A 28 10.98 20.16 0.24
C GLY A 28 10.02 20.60 1.36
N GLN A 29 8.71 20.34 1.24
CA GLN A 29 7.70 20.67 2.23
C GLN A 29 7.21 19.43 2.98
N GLN A 30 6.95 19.57 4.29
CA GLN A 30 6.23 18.56 5.07
C GLN A 30 4.73 18.71 4.83
N ILE A 31 4.12 17.74 4.12
CA ILE A 31 2.69 17.75 3.79
C ILE A 31 1.89 17.01 4.86
N VAL A 32 2.35 15.82 5.25
CA VAL A 32 1.78 15.01 6.33
C VAL A 32 2.85 14.85 7.40
N PRO A 33 2.57 15.01 8.72
CA PRO A 33 3.60 14.83 9.74
C PRO A 33 4.23 13.44 9.67
N LYS A 34 5.57 13.34 9.79
CA LYS A 34 6.29 12.06 9.80
C LYS A 34 5.69 11.04 10.80
N ALA A 35 5.28 11.51 11.98
CA ALA A 35 4.66 10.67 13.00
C ALA A 35 3.39 9.93 12.51
N VAL A 36 2.63 10.52 11.57
CA VAL A 36 1.46 9.85 10.97
C VAL A 36 1.90 8.72 10.04
N VAL A 37 2.96 8.93 9.26
CA VAL A 37 3.52 7.90 8.38
C VAL A 37 4.13 6.76 9.20
N ASP A 38 4.84 7.10 10.28
CA ASP A 38 5.42 6.13 11.20
C ASP A 38 4.32 5.30 11.90
N ASP A 39 3.22 5.92 12.34
CA ASP A 39 2.04 5.22 12.88
C ASP A 39 1.42 4.25 11.87
N ILE A 40 1.25 4.67 10.61
CA ILE A 40 0.78 3.80 9.53
C ILE A 40 1.70 2.58 9.38
N ARG A 41 3.01 2.79 9.27
CA ARG A 41 4.01 1.72 9.06
C ARG A 41 4.12 0.79 10.27
N HIS A 42 3.93 1.30 11.48
CA HIS A 42 3.89 0.48 12.68
C HIS A 42 2.76 -0.56 12.62
N GLY A 43 1.64 -0.21 11.98
CA GLY A 43 0.49 -1.09 11.84
C GLY A 43 -0.32 -1.21 13.14
N GLY A 44 -1.49 -1.83 13.01
CA GLY A 44 -2.37 -2.12 14.15
C GLY A 44 -2.05 -3.47 14.78
N ASP A 45 -2.89 -3.90 15.71
CA ASP A 45 -2.74 -5.21 16.33
C ASP A 45 -2.97 -6.35 15.32
N GLN A 46 -1.98 -7.24 15.21
CA GLN A 46 -1.98 -8.35 14.26
C GLN A 46 -3.03 -9.42 14.64
N GLN A 47 -3.26 -9.65 15.93
CA GLN A 47 -4.24 -10.65 16.38
C GLN A 47 -5.67 -10.21 16.04
N THR A 48 -5.95 -8.92 16.21
CA THR A 48 -7.23 -8.30 15.84
C THR A 48 -7.44 -8.39 14.33
N PHE A 49 -6.42 -8.09 13.53
CA PHE A 49 -6.51 -8.24 12.08
C PHE A 49 -6.76 -9.69 11.64
N ALA A 50 -6.10 -10.67 12.27
CA ALA A 50 -6.25 -12.09 11.94
C ALA A 50 -7.70 -12.61 12.07
N LYS A 51 -8.50 -12.01 12.97
CA LYS A 51 -9.93 -12.35 13.14
C LYS A 51 -10.77 -12.08 11.90
N ALA A 52 -10.31 -11.23 10.98
CA ALA A 52 -11.01 -10.93 9.73
C ALA A 52 -10.92 -12.07 8.68
N GLY A 53 -10.07 -13.07 8.90
CA GLY A 53 -10.07 -14.30 8.08
C GLY A 53 -9.54 -14.14 6.66
N TYR A 54 -8.65 -13.18 6.39
CA TYR A 54 -8.06 -13.01 5.07
C TYR A 54 -6.92 -14.03 4.82
N ASP A 55 -7.25 -15.14 4.17
CA ASP A 55 -6.30 -16.24 3.91
C ASP A 55 -5.03 -15.82 3.16
N LEU A 56 -5.15 -14.85 2.25
CA LEU A 56 -4.03 -14.35 1.43
C LEU A 56 -3.18 -13.29 2.14
N LEU A 57 -3.59 -12.82 3.32
CA LEU A 57 -2.96 -11.70 4.05
C LEU A 57 -2.54 -12.12 5.46
N LYS A 58 -2.15 -13.37 5.63
CA LYS A 58 -1.70 -13.90 6.93
C LYS A 58 -0.53 -13.07 7.47
N GLY A 59 -0.64 -12.67 8.73
CA GLY A 59 0.36 -11.85 9.43
C GLY A 59 0.29 -10.36 9.13
N TRP A 60 -0.60 -9.91 8.24
CA TRP A 60 -0.76 -8.49 7.97
C TRP A 60 -1.46 -7.77 9.12
N ARG A 61 -1.40 -6.45 9.08
CA ARG A 61 -2.02 -5.53 10.04
C ARG A 61 -2.83 -4.48 9.30
N TYR A 62 -3.67 -3.74 10.02
CA TYR A 62 -4.39 -2.59 9.46
C TYR A 62 -4.31 -1.40 10.42
N ARG A 63 -3.97 -0.22 9.90
CA ARG A 63 -3.85 1.01 10.70
C ARG A 63 -4.16 2.22 9.84
N SER A 64 -4.95 3.16 10.37
CA SER A 64 -5.16 4.47 9.77
C SER A 64 -5.56 4.42 8.27
N MET A 65 -6.41 3.45 7.92
CA MET A 65 -6.89 3.14 6.57
C MET A 65 -5.92 2.42 5.61
N TRP A 66 -4.79 1.92 6.11
CA TRP A 66 -3.78 1.21 5.34
C TRP A 66 -3.65 -0.24 5.75
N TRP A 67 -3.46 -1.10 4.74
CA TRP A 67 -3.10 -2.50 4.92
C TRP A 67 -1.58 -2.60 5.00
N VAL A 68 -1.07 -3.08 6.11
CA VAL A 68 0.38 -3.13 6.40
C VAL A 68 0.84 -4.56 6.25
N THR A 69 1.81 -4.77 5.37
CA THR A 69 2.34 -6.11 5.08
C THR A 69 3.17 -6.63 6.26
N ASN A 70 3.38 -7.95 6.30
CA ASN A 70 4.32 -8.59 7.21
C ASN A 70 5.74 -8.70 6.64
N LYS A 71 6.02 -8.03 5.52
CA LYS A 71 7.33 -8.11 4.87
C LYS A 71 8.37 -7.28 5.60
N GLU A 72 9.60 -7.79 5.53
CA GLU A 72 10.77 -7.03 5.90
C GLU A 72 10.91 -5.80 4.97
N GLY A 73 10.94 -4.60 5.54
CA GLY A 73 10.95 -3.34 4.77
C GLY A 73 9.70 -2.48 4.94
N GLY A 74 8.68 -2.99 5.65
CA GLY A 74 7.57 -2.17 6.13
C GLY A 74 6.64 -1.66 5.03
N ALA A 75 6.48 -2.43 3.95
CA ALA A 75 5.58 -2.07 2.86
C ALA A 75 4.11 -2.04 3.33
N PHE A 76 3.33 -1.12 2.78
CA PHE A 76 1.93 -0.91 3.13
C PHE A 76 1.14 -0.42 1.91
N MET A 77 -0.18 -0.56 1.94
CA MET A 77 -0.99 -0.29 0.75
C MET A 77 -2.45 0.09 1.03
N ALA A 78 -2.98 0.93 0.15
CA ALA A 78 -4.42 1.17 0.02
C ALA A 78 -4.99 0.22 -1.02
N ARG A 79 -6.18 -0.33 -0.74
CA ARG A 79 -6.82 -1.37 -1.55
C ARG A 79 -8.25 -0.95 -1.90
N GLY A 80 -8.55 -0.87 -3.19
CA GLY A 80 -9.89 -0.66 -3.70
C GLY A 80 -10.39 -1.86 -4.51
N VAL A 81 -11.71 -2.03 -4.52
CA VAL A 81 -12.40 -3.05 -5.34
C VAL A 81 -12.07 -2.89 -6.83
N HIS A 82 -12.30 -3.94 -7.61
CA HIS A 82 -11.98 -3.99 -9.05
C HIS A 82 -10.48 -3.78 -9.36
N GLY A 83 -9.61 -3.83 -8.35
CA GLY A 83 -8.17 -3.89 -8.52
C GLY A 83 -7.41 -2.58 -8.29
N GLN A 84 -8.01 -1.57 -7.67
CA GLN A 84 -7.29 -0.32 -7.36
C GLN A 84 -6.20 -0.56 -6.31
N ARG A 85 -5.01 0.00 -6.50
CA ARG A 85 -3.89 -0.13 -5.55
C ARG A 85 -3.08 1.16 -5.46
N ILE A 86 -2.66 1.48 -4.24
CA ILE A 86 -1.48 2.32 -3.95
C ILE A 86 -0.61 1.44 -3.05
N TYR A 87 0.51 0.94 -3.56
CA TYR A 87 1.46 0.13 -2.80
C TYR A 87 2.74 0.95 -2.60
N VAL A 88 3.18 1.06 -1.36
CA VAL A 88 4.35 1.84 -0.96
C VAL A 88 5.33 0.90 -0.27
N ASP A 89 6.54 0.83 -0.80
CA ASP A 89 7.64 0.02 -0.28
C ASP A 89 8.86 0.91 -0.04
N PRO A 90 9.07 1.37 1.21
CA PRO A 90 10.20 2.23 1.53
C PRO A 90 11.55 1.55 1.32
N LYS A 91 11.65 0.24 1.59
CA LYS A 91 12.92 -0.51 1.47
C LYS A 91 13.34 -0.68 0.01
N ALA A 92 12.39 -0.91 -0.89
CA ALA A 92 12.65 -0.99 -2.32
C ALA A 92 12.64 0.39 -3.03
N GLU A 93 12.48 1.48 -2.27
CA GLU A 93 12.31 2.84 -2.80
C GLU A 93 11.24 2.94 -3.90
N MET A 94 10.11 2.24 -3.68
CA MET A 94 9.14 1.97 -4.73
C MET A 94 7.73 2.41 -4.35
N VAL A 95 7.03 3.00 -5.32
CA VAL A 95 5.58 3.22 -5.28
C VAL A 95 4.95 2.62 -6.53
N ILE A 96 3.92 1.81 -6.34
CA ILE A 96 3.09 1.30 -7.43
C ILE A 96 1.68 1.85 -7.27
N VAL A 97 1.19 2.52 -8.30
CA VAL A 97 -0.23 2.86 -8.43
C VAL A 97 -0.84 2.09 -9.57
N ARG A 98 -1.98 1.45 -9.30
CA ARG A 98 -2.75 0.70 -10.28
C ARG A 98 -4.19 1.15 -10.28
N TYR A 99 -4.67 1.57 -11.44
CA TYR A 99 -6.10 1.58 -11.75
C TYR A 99 -6.45 0.36 -12.58
N ALA A 100 -7.61 -0.21 -12.29
CA ALA A 100 -8.12 -1.38 -12.97
C ALA A 100 -9.65 -1.39 -12.97
N SER A 101 -10.23 -2.21 -13.83
CA SER A 101 -11.67 -2.43 -13.94
C SER A 101 -11.98 -3.93 -13.95
N HIS A 102 -11.38 -4.68 -13.01
CA HIS A 102 -11.51 -6.13 -12.94
C HIS A 102 -13.00 -6.52 -12.78
N PRO A 103 -13.53 -7.52 -13.51
CA PRO A 103 -14.96 -7.85 -13.49
C PRO A 103 -15.44 -8.32 -12.12
N VAL A 104 -14.58 -9.00 -11.35
CA VAL A 104 -14.85 -9.37 -9.96
C VAL A 104 -14.36 -8.26 -9.02
N ALA A 105 -15.26 -7.71 -8.22
CA ALA A 105 -14.98 -6.60 -7.31
C ALA A 105 -13.99 -6.96 -6.19
N SER A 106 -14.04 -8.19 -5.68
CA SER A 106 -13.23 -8.63 -4.54
C SER A 106 -11.73 -8.50 -4.78
N ASN A 107 -11.01 -8.02 -3.77
CA ASN A 107 -9.56 -7.99 -3.79
C ASN A 107 -8.94 -9.38 -3.90
N SER A 108 -9.56 -10.40 -3.31
CA SER A 108 -9.07 -11.79 -3.37
C SER A 108 -9.01 -12.36 -4.78
N ALA A 109 -9.78 -11.80 -5.73
CA ALA A 109 -9.70 -12.18 -7.15
C ALA A 109 -8.47 -11.58 -7.86
N ASN A 110 -7.83 -10.55 -7.28
CA ASN A 110 -6.66 -9.88 -7.84
C ASN A 110 -5.36 -10.24 -7.10
N ASP A 111 -5.44 -10.43 -5.78
CA ASP A 111 -4.28 -10.60 -4.91
C ASP A 111 -3.31 -11.73 -5.35
N PRO A 112 -3.78 -12.91 -5.82
CA PRO A 112 -2.89 -13.98 -6.29
C PRO A 112 -2.00 -13.58 -7.48
N VAL A 113 -2.37 -12.55 -8.23
CA VAL A 113 -1.58 -12.01 -9.35
C VAL A 113 -0.82 -10.76 -8.91
N THR A 114 -1.50 -9.82 -8.26
CA THR A 114 -0.92 -8.50 -7.99
C THR A 114 0.11 -8.51 -6.87
N LEU A 115 -0.09 -9.31 -5.81
CA LEU A 115 0.89 -9.32 -4.71
C LEU A 115 2.22 -9.92 -5.19
N PRO A 116 2.28 -11.13 -5.79
CA PRO A 116 3.56 -11.65 -6.30
C PRO A 116 4.24 -10.75 -7.32
N ALA A 117 3.49 -10.05 -8.17
CA ALA A 117 4.05 -9.10 -9.12
C ALA A 117 4.74 -7.91 -8.44
N PHE A 118 4.13 -7.36 -7.38
CA PHE A 118 4.74 -6.27 -6.60
C PHE A 118 5.97 -6.75 -5.83
N ASP A 119 5.93 -7.97 -5.29
CA ASP A 119 7.06 -8.62 -4.63
C ASP A 119 8.24 -8.81 -5.58
N ALA A 120 7.98 -9.29 -6.80
CA ALA A 120 9.00 -9.49 -7.80
C ALA A 120 9.67 -8.17 -8.22
N LEU A 121 8.89 -7.10 -8.39
CA LEU A 121 9.41 -5.76 -8.67
C LEU A 121 10.28 -5.22 -7.52
N ALA A 122 9.82 -5.35 -6.28
CA ALA A 122 10.59 -4.94 -5.10
C ALA A 122 11.93 -5.68 -5.03
N GLN A 123 11.90 -7.01 -5.21
CA GLN A 123 13.12 -7.84 -5.21
C GLN A 123 14.07 -7.48 -6.35
N TYR A 124 13.55 -7.13 -7.53
CA TYR A 124 14.36 -6.69 -8.66
C TYR A 124 15.07 -5.37 -8.34
N LEU A 125 14.32 -4.37 -7.86
CA LEU A 125 14.87 -3.04 -7.53
C LEU A 125 15.92 -3.10 -6.42
N SER A 126 15.70 -3.93 -5.39
CA SER A 126 16.67 -4.09 -4.29
C SER A 126 17.98 -4.79 -4.68
N ARG A 127 18.09 -5.34 -5.89
CA ARG A 127 19.33 -5.93 -6.42
C ARG A 127 20.10 -4.99 -7.34
N LEU A 128 19.51 -3.86 -7.70
CA LEU A 128 20.21 -2.85 -8.50
C LEU A 128 21.32 -2.21 -7.64
N PRO A 129 22.47 -1.90 -8.24
CA PRO A 129 23.62 -1.32 -7.55
C PRO A 129 23.33 0.09 -7.04
#